data_AF-A0A9D7FAF9-F1
#
_entry.id   AF-A0A9D7FAF9-F1
#
_cell.length_a   1.000
_cell.length_b   1.000
_cell.length_c   1.000
_cell.angle_alpha   90.00
_cell.angle_beta   90.00
_cell.angle_gamma   90.00
#
_symmetry.space_group_name_H-M   'P 1'
#
loop_
_entity.id
_entity.type
_entity.pdbx_description
1 polymer ?
#
loop_
_entity_poly.entity_id
_entity_poly.type
_entity_poly.pdbx_seq_one_letter_code
_entity_poly.pdbx_strand_id
1 'polypeptide(L)'
;MELTIKAEGRVSWAVYGPDGKRRCGGSKNTVVTSGKTALAQWLAASSQAGPFMPYIAVGTDATAVEASNVALGTQTAIVLGSGLATNVFTVAATFGAGVGTGSIEEAGLFQSNGGTMFSRALVSIDKGADESAVIEWNVTFS
;
A
#
# COMPACT_ATOMS: atom_id res chain seq x y z
N MET A 1 -28.82 -6.95 -16.08
CA MET A 1 -27.53 -7.40 -15.52
C MET A 1 -26.70 -6.15 -15.36
N GLU A 2 -26.48 -5.71 -14.12
CA GLU A 2 -25.68 -4.51 -13.87
C GLU A 2 -24.20 -4.91 -13.95
N LEU A 3 -23.45 -4.26 -14.83
CA LEU A 3 -22.01 -4.43 -14.94
C LEU A 3 -21.36 -3.42 -13.99
N THR A 4 -20.83 -3.91 -12.87
CA THR A 4 -20.13 -3.08 -11.90
C THR A 4 -18.63 -3.35 -11.98
N ILE A 5 -17.83 -2.29 -12.13
CA ILE A 5 -16.36 -2.38 -12.09
C ILE A 5 -15.92 -2.63 -10.65
N LYS A 6 -15.05 -3.62 -10.44
CA LYS A 6 -14.41 -3.90 -9.15
C LYS A 6 -12.95 -3.48 -9.17
N ALA A 7 -12.50 -2.87 -8.07
CA ALA A 7 -11.08 -2.63 -7.81
C ALA A 7 -10.58 -3.70 -6.84
N GLU A 8 -9.68 -4.56 -7.33
CA GLU A 8 -9.02 -5.60 -6.57
C GLU A 8 -7.50 -5.43 -6.69
N GLY A 9 -6.74 -6.03 -5.80
CA GLY A 9 -5.30 -5.85 -5.83
C GLY A 9 -4.53 -6.80 -4.93
N ARG A 10 -3.21 -6.70 -5.09
CA ARG A 10 -2.22 -7.47 -4.32
C ARG A 10 -1.12 -6.53 -3.87
N VAL A 11 -0.73 -6.69 -2.61
CA VAL A 11 0.52 -6.11 -2.11
C VAL A 11 1.61 -7.19 -2.16
N SER A 12 2.73 -6.87 -2.78
CA SER A 12 3.96 -7.67 -2.79
C SER A 12 4.99 -7.00 -1.91
N TRP A 13 5.90 -7.76 -1.34
CA TRP A 13 7.04 -7.20 -0.65
C TRP A 13 8.29 -8.05 -0.84
N ALA A 14 9.45 -7.40 -0.77
CA ALA A 14 10.75 -8.05 -0.74
C ALA A 14 11.68 -7.32 0.24
N VAL A 15 12.24 -8.05 1.20
CA VAL A 15 13.28 -7.59 2.13
C VAL A 15 14.64 -8.06 1.64
N TYR A 16 15.62 -7.16 1.68
CA TYR A 16 17.00 -7.37 1.27
C TYR A 16 17.93 -7.14 2.47
N GLY A 17 18.65 -8.19 2.85
CA GLY A 17 19.68 -8.14 3.89
C GLY A 17 21.03 -7.68 3.34
N PRO A 18 21.94 -7.16 4.20
CA PRO A 18 23.30 -6.79 3.80
C PRO A 18 24.14 -8.01 3.38
N ASP A 19 23.71 -9.22 3.76
CA ASP A 19 24.30 -10.50 3.38
C ASP A 19 23.85 -11.02 2.00
N GLY A 20 23.05 -10.22 1.27
CA GLY A 20 22.49 -10.58 -0.03
C GLY A 20 21.30 -11.54 0.03
N LYS A 21 20.81 -11.91 1.22
CA LYS A 21 19.59 -12.73 1.34
C LYS A 21 18.36 -11.89 1.01
N ARG A 22 17.44 -12.51 0.28
CA ARG A 22 16.14 -11.93 -0.10
C ARG A 22 15.01 -12.75 0.52
N ARG A 23 14.09 -12.07 1.21
CA ARG A 23 12.83 -12.61 1.70
C ARG A 23 11.69 -11.92 0.97
N CYS A 24 10.66 -12.63 0.55
CA CYS A 24 9.54 -12.04 -0.18
C CYS A 24 8.21 -12.69 0.18
N GLY A 25 7.13 -11.96 -0.11
CA GLY A 25 5.78 -12.45 0.11
C GLY A 25 4.75 -11.52 -0.52
N GLY A 26 3.50 -11.72 -0.14
CA GLY A 26 2.44 -10.79 -0.49
C GLY A 26 1.05 -11.30 -0.15
N SER A 27 0.11 -10.38 -0.15
CA SER A 27 -1.25 -10.56 0.36
C SER A 27 -2.25 -9.85 -0.55
N LYS A 28 -3.52 -10.28 -0.51
CA LYS A 28 -4.60 -9.50 -1.12
C LYS A 28 -4.80 -8.20 -0.34
N ASN A 29 -5.15 -7.11 -1.03
CA ASN A 29 -5.59 -5.90 -0.35
C ASN A 29 -7.12 -5.83 -0.26
N THR A 30 -7.58 -4.99 0.66
CA THR A 30 -8.97 -4.54 0.73
C THR A 30 -9.01 -3.06 0.38
N VAL A 31 -9.67 -2.71 -0.72
CA VAL A 31 -9.97 -1.31 -1.04
C VAL A 31 -11.07 -0.82 -0.11
N VAL A 32 -10.73 0.11 0.76
CA VAL A 32 -11.63 0.63 1.79
C VAL A 32 -12.62 1.62 1.20
N THR A 33 -13.67 1.94 1.96
CA THR A 33 -14.76 2.82 1.50
C THR A 33 -14.23 4.21 1.10
N SER A 34 -13.34 4.79 1.93
CA SER A 34 -12.69 6.07 1.62
C SER A 34 -11.86 6.01 0.33
N GLY A 35 -11.23 4.88 0.04
CA GLY A 35 -10.46 4.66 -1.18
C GLY A 35 -11.31 4.61 -2.44
N LYS A 36 -12.45 3.94 -2.38
CA LYS A 36 -13.43 3.93 -3.48
C LYS A 36 -13.94 5.34 -3.78
N THR A 37 -14.27 6.11 -2.73
CA THR A 37 -14.67 7.52 -2.86
C THR A 37 -13.57 8.36 -3.49
N ALA A 38 -12.33 8.22 -3.02
CA ALA A 38 -11.20 8.98 -3.55
C ALA A 38 -10.92 8.66 -5.02
N LEU A 39 -11.05 7.39 -5.43
CA LEU A 39 -10.95 7.01 -6.84
C LEU A 39 -12.06 7.65 -7.69
N ALA A 40 -13.31 7.58 -7.23
CA ALA A 40 -14.43 8.19 -7.93
C ALA A 40 -14.24 9.71 -8.10
N GLN A 41 -13.77 10.40 -7.05
CA GLN A 41 -13.44 11.82 -7.11
C GLN A 41 -12.30 12.12 -8.08
N TRP A 42 -11.24 11.31 -8.06
CA TRP A 42 -10.09 11.48 -8.95
C TRP A 42 -10.45 11.28 -10.44
N LEU A 43 -11.35 10.33 -10.73
CA LEU A 43 -11.89 10.09 -12.08
C LEU A 43 -12.83 11.20 -12.56
N ALA A 44 -13.60 11.79 -11.64
CA ALA A 44 -14.52 12.89 -11.95
C ALA A 44 -13.81 14.26 -12.06
N ALA A 45 -12.56 14.37 -11.62
CA ALA A 45 -11.82 15.61 -11.66
C ALA A 45 -11.57 16.08 -13.11
N SER A 46 -11.73 17.38 -13.35
CA SER A 46 -11.46 18.00 -14.66
C SER A 46 -9.98 17.91 -15.06
N SER A 47 -9.10 17.69 -14.10
CA SER A 47 -7.68 17.39 -14.31
C SER A 47 -7.12 16.58 -13.13
N GLN A 48 -6.18 15.68 -13.42
CA GLN A 48 -5.47 14.90 -12.42
C GLN A 48 -4.16 15.62 -12.06
N ALA A 49 -4.24 16.52 -11.08
CA ALA A 49 -3.07 17.26 -10.59
C ALA A 49 -2.21 16.36 -9.68
N GLY A 50 -1.32 15.58 -10.29
CA GLY A 50 -0.33 14.77 -9.58
C GLY A 50 -0.68 13.27 -9.51
N PRO A 51 0.26 12.45 -8.99
CA PRO A 51 0.09 11.01 -8.92
C PRO A 51 -1.04 10.62 -7.96
N PHE A 52 -1.86 9.65 -8.35
CA PHE A 52 -2.88 9.06 -7.49
C PHE A 52 -2.22 8.17 -6.44
N MET A 53 -2.56 8.38 -5.16
CA MET A 53 -2.18 7.53 -4.02
C MET A 53 -0.69 7.09 -3.98
N PRO A 54 0.29 8.02 -3.96
CA PRO A 54 1.70 7.67 -4.13
C PRO A 54 2.41 7.25 -2.84
N TYR A 55 1.75 7.24 -1.68
CA TYR A 55 2.40 6.91 -0.40
C TYR A 55 2.08 5.48 0.05
N ILE A 56 3.09 4.77 0.55
CA ILE A 56 2.90 3.48 1.22
C ILE A 56 3.29 3.65 2.68
N ALA A 57 2.39 3.27 3.58
CA ALA A 57 2.64 3.18 5.01
C ALA A 57 2.69 1.73 5.48
N VAL A 58 3.39 1.51 6.59
CA VAL A 58 3.50 0.22 7.27
C VAL A 58 3.23 0.38 8.76
N GLY A 59 2.77 -0.70 9.39
CA GLY A 59 2.39 -0.72 10.78
C GLY A 59 2.46 -2.11 11.41
N THR A 60 2.16 -2.18 12.70
CA THR A 60 2.31 -3.39 13.53
C THR A 60 0.96 -3.97 13.99
N ASP A 61 -0.17 -3.38 13.60
CA ASP A 61 -1.47 -3.94 13.96
C ASP A 61 -1.83 -5.13 13.05
N ALA A 62 -2.17 -6.26 13.67
CA ALA A 62 -2.58 -7.48 13.01
C ALA A 62 -4.10 -7.66 12.96
N THR A 63 -4.87 -6.65 13.37
CA THR A 63 -6.34 -6.70 13.36
C THR A 63 -6.86 -6.81 11.93
N ALA A 64 -7.82 -7.73 11.72
CA ALA A 64 -8.44 -7.96 10.42
C ALA A 64 -8.90 -6.66 9.74
N VAL A 65 -8.66 -6.56 8.43
CA VAL A 65 -8.99 -5.35 7.66
C VAL A 65 -10.50 -5.22 7.48
N GLU A 66 -11.02 -4.06 7.82
CA GLU A 66 -12.42 -3.71 7.59
C GLU A 66 -12.56 -2.63 6.52
N ALA A 67 -13.67 -2.65 5.77
CA ALA A 67 -13.97 -1.65 4.74
C ALA A 67 -14.16 -0.23 5.30
N SER A 68 -14.38 -0.11 6.62
CA SER A 68 -14.52 1.13 7.38
C SER A 68 -13.17 1.74 7.80
N ASN A 69 -12.06 1.00 7.69
CA ASN A 69 -10.76 1.49 8.13
C ASN A 69 -10.37 2.76 7.36
N VAL A 70 -9.99 3.80 8.09
CA VAL A 70 -9.53 5.09 7.54
C VAL A 70 -8.04 5.34 7.77
N ALA A 71 -7.40 4.51 8.59
CA ALA A 71 -5.97 4.53 8.91
C ALA A 71 -5.46 3.11 9.17
N LEU A 72 -4.14 2.97 9.29
CA LEU A 72 -3.51 1.78 9.88
C LEU A 72 -3.80 1.70 11.38
N GLY A 73 -3.84 0.50 11.94
CA GLY A 73 -4.10 0.32 13.37
C GLY A 73 -2.95 0.83 14.24
N THR A 74 -1.70 0.63 13.81
CA THR A 74 -0.51 1.22 14.45
C THR A 74 0.56 1.48 13.39
N GLN A 75 0.51 2.67 12.78
CA GLN A 75 1.50 3.10 11.78
C GLN A 75 2.87 3.34 12.41
N THR A 76 3.94 2.81 11.81
CA THR A 76 5.33 3.02 12.23
C THR A 76 6.16 3.79 11.22
N ALA A 77 5.84 3.69 9.92
CA ALA A 77 6.52 4.45 8.88
C ALA A 77 5.62 4.69 7.68
N ILE A 78 5.96 5.70 6.89
CA ILE A 78 5.34 6.03 5.62
C ILE A 78 6.38 6.65 4.71
N VAL A 79 6.39 6.22 3.45
CA VAL A 79 7.34 6.71 2.45
C VAL A 79 6.61 7.01 1.14
N LEU A 80 7.17 7.95 0.38
CA LEU A 80 6.72 8.24 -0.98
C LEU A 80 7.23 7.12 -1.92
N GLY A 81 6.34 6.60 -2.73
CA GLY A 81 6.64 5.63 -3.78
C GLY A 81 6.66 6.26 -5.17
N SER A 82 7.00 5.45 -6.16
CA SER A 82 6.86 5.75 -7.58
C SER A 82 5.66 4.99 -8.14
N GLY A 83 4.77 5.74 -8.80
CA GLY A 83 3.61 5.18 -9.50
C GLY A 83 3.94 4.83 -10.94
N LEU A 84 3.44 3.69 -11.41
CA LEU A 84 3.38 3.30 -12.81
C LEU A 84 1.93 2.88 -13.12
N ALA A 85 1.35 3.39 -14.20
CA ALA A 85 0.01 2.99 -14.62
C ALA A 85 0.06 2.53 -16.08
N THR A 86 -0.28 1.27 -16.30
CA THR A 86 -0.56 0.72 -17.64
C THR A 86 -1.97 0.12 -17.62
N ASN A 87 -2.11 -1.19 -17.81
CA ASN A 87 -3.34 -1.92 -17.57
C ASN A 87 -3.56 -2.22 -16.07
N VAL A 88 -2.51 -2.03 -15.26
CA VAL A 88 -2.50 -2.18 -13.80
C VAL A 88 -1.98 -0.88 -13.20
N PHE A 89 -2.61 -0.41 -12.13
CA PHE A 89 -2.08 0.69 -11.33
C PHE A 89 -1.12 0.13 -10.29
N THR A 90 0.15 0.49 -10.41
CA THR A 90 1.24 0.02 -9.56
C THR A 90 1.87 1.18 -8.79
N VAL A 91 2.13 0.98 -7.50
CA VAL A 91 2.94 1.90 -6.68
C VAL A 91 4.00 1.10 -5.96
N ALA A 92 5.27 1.43 -6.16
CA ALA A 92 6.38 0.79 -5.45
C ALA A 92 7.08 1.80 -4.53
N ALA A 93 7.34 1.41 -3.29
CA ALA A 93 8.07 2.25 -2.33
C ALA A 93 9.16 1.46 -1.60
N THR A 94 10.27 2.12 -1.36
CA THR A 94 11.43 1.55 -0.67
C THR A 94 11.53 2.08 0.75
N PHE A 95 11.43 1.17 1.71
CA PHE A 95 11.75 1.38 3.11
C PHE A 95 13.22 1.05 3.33
N GLY A 96 14.07 2.07 3.35
CA GLY A 96 15.51 1.92 3.54
C GLY A 96 15.91 1.37 4.92
N ALA A 97 17.22 1.23 5.13
CA ALA A 97 17.77 0.93 6.45
C ALA A 97 17.26 1.94 7.50
N GLY A 98 16.88 1.44 8.68
CA GLY A 98 16.33 2.23 9.78
C GLY A 98 14.88 2.70 9.63
N VAL A 99 14.24 2.55 8.47
CA VAL A 99 12.85 3.00 8.24
C VAL A 99 11.90 1.81 8.25
N GLY A 100 10.90 1.82 9.15
CA GLY A 100 9.93 0.73 9.26
C GLY A 100 10.61 -0.59 9.64
N THR A 101 11.16 -0.66 10.85
CA THR A 101 11.86 -1.84 11.37
C THR A 101 10.97 -2.62 12.34
N GLY A 102 11.32 -3.88 12.59
CA GLY A 102 10.57 -4.80 13.44
C GLY A 102 9.64 -5.71 12.64
N SER A 103 8.64 -6.27 13.33
CA SER A 103 7.57 -7.04 12.70
C SER A 103 6.52 -6.05 12.19
N ILE A 104 6.32 -6.05 10.88
CA ILE A 104 5.31 -5.27 10.18
C ILE A 104 4.18 -6.23 9.81
N GLU A 105 3.00 -5.93 10.34
CA GLU A 105 1.80 -6.77 10.23
C GLU A 105 0.73 -6.15 9.31
N GLU A 106 0.88 -4.88 8.95
CA GLU A 106 -0.02 -4.18 8.05
C GLU A 106 0.71 -3.21 7.11
N ALA A 107 0.12 -3.02 5.93
CA ALA A 107 0.51 -1.99 4.99
C ALA A 107 -0.73 -1.26 4.46
N GLY A 108 -0.55 -0.01 4.05
CA GLY A 108 -1.61 0.79 3.44
C GLY A 108 -1.10 1.68 2.32
N LEU A 109 -1.96 1.92 1.34
CA LEU A 109 -1.74 2.85 0.23
C LEU A 109 -2.50 4.14 0.50
N PHE A 110 -1.82 5.29 0.41
CA PHE A 110 -2.32 6.59 0.86
C PHE A 110 -2.11 7.70 -0.15
N GLN A 111 -2.97 8.72 -0.08
CA GLN A 111 -2.85 9.95 -0.87
C GLN A 111 -1.66 10.82 -0.41
N SER A 112 -1.42 10.86 0.91
CA SER A 112 -0.38 11.65 1.56
C SER A 112 -0.07 11.08 2.95
N ASN A 113 0.99 11.57 3.59
CA ASN A 113 1.20 11.30 5.01
C ASN A 113 0.06 11.89 5.85
N GLY A 114 -0.71 11.04 6.53
CA GLY A 114 -1.94 11.41 7.24
C GLY A 114 -3.14 11.69 6.33
N GLY A 115 -3.06 11.36 5.05
CA GLY A 115 -4.13 11.55 4.07
C GLY A 115 -5.11 10.38 3.99
N THR A 116 -5.97 10.42 2.98
CA THR A 116 -6.95 9.35 2.70
C THR A 116 -6.26 8.01 2.43
N MET A 117 -6.70 6.97 3.13
CA MET A 117 -6.31 5.60 2.83
C MET A 117 -7.14 5.05 1.67
N PHE A 118 -6.45 4.54 0.65
CA PHE A 118 -7.05 3.87 -0.48
C PHE A 118 -7.36 2.40 -0.19
N SER A 119 -6.37 1.69 0.34
CA SER A 119 -6.50 0.27 0.68
C SER A 119 -5.54 -0.12 1.78
N ARG A 120 -5.92 -1.16 2.52
CA ARG A 120 -5.12 -1.76 3.59
C ARG A 120 -4.95 -3.26 3.32
N ALA A 121 -3.84 -3.83 3.77
CA ALA A 121 -3.57 -5.25 3.70
C ALA A 121 -2.83 -5.70 4.96
N LEU A 122 -3.15 -6.90 5.45
CA LEU A 122 -2.28 -7.58 6.40
C LEU A 122 -1.08 -8.17 5.65
N VAL A 123 0.10 -7.97 6.21
CA VAL A 123 1.37 -8.48 5.68
C VAL A 123 2.14 -9.15 6.81
N SER A 124 3.23 -9.83 6.49
CA SER A 124 4.12 -10.40 7.52
C SER A 124 5.54 -10.14 7.06
N ILE A 125 6.08 -8.99 7.46
CA ILE A 125 7.40 -8.52 7.04
C ILE A 125 8.24 -8.30 8.30
N ASP A 126 9.21 -9.18 8.52
CA ASP A 126 10.24 -8.96 9.54
C ASP A 126 11.41 -8.22 8.93
N LYS A 127 11.64 -6.97 9.35
CA LYS A 127 12.72 -6.13 8.81
C LYS A 127 13.65 -5.63 9.91
N GLY A 128 14.92 -6.00 9.82
CA GLY A 128 16.01 -5.48 10.64
C GLY A 128 16.38 -4.03 10.30
N ALA A 129 17.19 -3.43 11.18
CA ALA A 129 17.65 -2.05 11.04
C ALA A 129 18.56 -1.86 9.82
N ASP A 130 19.43 -2.81 9.52
CA ASP A 130 20.40 -2.72 8.40
C ASP A 130 19.85 -3.25 7.07
N GLU A 131 18.57 -3.66 7.05
CA GLU A 131 17.94 -4.24 5.87
C GLU A 131 17.12 -3.18 5.12
N SER A 132 16.77 -3.44 3.86
CA SER A 132 15.81 -2.62 3.12
C SER A 132 14.61 -3.45 2.69
N ALA A 133 13.44 -2.84 2.55
CA ALA A 133 12.25 -3.50 2.02
C ALA A 133 11.68 -2.70 0.85
N VAL A 134 11.31 -3.38 -0.21
CA VAL A 134 10.51 -2.83 -1.31
C VAL A 134 9.11 -3.38 -1.18
N ILE A 135 8.12 -2.50 -1.08
CA ILE A 135 6.70 -2.85 -1.07
C ILE A 135 6.08 -2.34 -2.36
N GLU A 136 5.38 -3.22 -3.06
CA GLU A 136 4.73 -2.93 -4.33
C GLU A 136 3.23 -3.21 -4.22
N TRP A 137 2.45 -2.21 -4.60
CA TRP A 137 1.01 -2.25 -4.60
C TRP A 137 0.50 -2.36 -6.03
N ASN A 138 -0.24 -3.42 -6.36
CA ASN A 138 -0.84 -3.59 -7.68
C ASN A 138 -2.36 -3.57 -7.56
N VAL A 139 -3.02 -2.73 -8.35
CA VAL A 139 -4.49 -2.59 -8.39
C VAL A 139 -4.97 -2.83 -9.82
N THR A 140 -5.90 -3.77 -9.96
CA THR A 140 -6.57 -4.14 -11.21
C THR A 140 -8.03 -3.76 -11.17
N PHE A 141 -8.56 -3.36 -12.32
CA PHE A 141 -9.98 -3.04 -12.51
C PHE A 141 -10.59 -4.10 -13.43
N SER A 142 -11.63 -4.79 -12.96
CA SER A 142 -12.30 -5.89 -13.69
C SER A 142 -13.80 -5.92 -13.46
#